data_AF-A0A1J5DXT9-F1
#
_entry.id   AF-A0A1J5DXT9-F1
#
_cell.length_a   1.000
_cell.length_b   1.000
_cell.length_c   1.000
_cell.angle_alpha   90.00
_cell.angle_beta   90.00
_cell.angle_gamma   90.00
#
_symmetry.space_group_name_H-M   'P 1'
#
loop_
_entity.id
_entity.type
_entity.pdbx_description
1 polymer ?
#
loop_
_entity_poly.entity_id
_entity_poly.type
_entity_poly.pdbx_seq_one_letter_code
_entity_poly.pdbx_strand_id
1 'polypeptide(L)'
;MRKKRRYIIVMATCILCFFGIIYFIVPKILFYTQMYDNRINVAIKNATDIHDLLEEAIHCIEKRQYYSAIKLYQKVVQDYPYHKKTEGAQHAIGSCYEWAGNYKKAKEAYNIFMKKYPDSKLAEICRQHVVELDNPIYRKVNDAMVDKPEQLDKIIKKCQKIVNNSSGQKKTDAMLKMGECYFLKKEYLMAIEIYQEIISNYPDYSRIREVEQMIGVCQGLLGNYGKR
;
A
#
# COMPACT_ATOMS: atom_id res chain seq x y z
N MET A 1 -77.48 33.76 19.14
CA MET A 1 -77.13 32.40 18.65
C MET A 1 -76.20 32.34 17.42
N ARG A 2 -76.32 33.24 16.42
CA ARG A 2 -75.49 33.20 15.18
C ARG A 2 -73.97 33.39 15.37
N LYS A 3 -73.52 34.25 16.32
CA LYS A 3 -72.08 34.48 16.57
C LYS A 3 -71.35 33.25 17.15
N LYS A 4 -71.96 32.52 18.09
CA LYS A 4 -71.41 31.26 18.63
C LYS A 4 -71.23 30.17 17.56
N ARG A 5 -72.19 30.02 16.64
CA ARG A 5 -72.08 29.06 15.51
C ARG A 5 -70.92 29.40 14.56
N ARG A 6 -70.73 30.68 14.22
CA ARG A 6 -69.59 31.10 13.37
C ARG A 6 -68.24 30.82 14.05
N TYR A 7 -68.15 31.05 15.36
CA TYR A 7 -66.94 30.75 16.13
C TYR A 7 -66.61 29.26 16.14
N ILE A 8 -67.62 28.40 16.35
CA ILE A 8 -67.46 26.94 16.33
C ILE A 8 -67.02 26.44 14.94
N ILE A 9 -67.55 27.00 13.85
CA ILE A 9 -67.18 26.61 12.49
C ILE A 9 -65.73 27.02 12.18
N VAL A 10 -65.33 28.25 12.50
CA VAL A 10 -63.95 28.72 12.29
C VAL A 10 -62.96 27.91 13.12
N MET A 11 -63.32 27.60 14.38
CA MET A 11 -62.49 26.78 15.25
C MET A 11 -62.36 25.34 14.70
N ALA A 12 -63.45 24.74 14.22
CA ALA A 12 -63.44 23.41 13.61
C ALA A 12 -62.60 23.36 12.32
N THR A 13 -62.65 24.39 11.47
CA THR A 13 -61.82 24.45 10.26
C THR A 13 -60.34 24.62 10.56
N CYS A 14 -59.97 25.42 11.57
CA CYS A 14 -58.58 25.55 12.00
C CYS A 14 -58.03 24.24 12.58
N ILE A 15 -58.86 23.52 13.35
CA ILE A 15 -58.53 22.20 13.88
C ILE A 15 -58.31 21.19 12.74
N LEU A 16 -59.20 21.16 11.74
CA LEU A 16 -59.07 20.27 10.57
C LEU A 16 -57.84 20.60 9.71
N CYS A 17 -57.50 21.88 9.53
CA CYS A 17 -56.27 22.29 8.84
C CYS A 17 -55.01 21.89 9.62
N PHE A 18 -55.04 22.04 10.95
CA PHE A 18 -53.94 21.61 11.82
C PHE A 18 -53.73 20.09 11.76
N PHE A 19 -54.81 19.31 11.80
CA PHE A 19 -54.76 17.86 11.59
C PHE A 19 -54.29 17.48 10.19
N GLY A 20 -54.69 18.22 9.15
CA GLY A 20 -54.21 18.01 7.78
C GLY A 20 -52.71 18.24 7.65
N ILE A 21 -52.17 19.32 8.24
CA ILE A 21 -50.72 19.61 8.24
C ILE A 21 -49.96 18.51 8.98
N ILE A 22 -50.45 18.07 10.14
CA ILE A 22 -49.87 16.96 10.89
C ILE A 22 -49.87 15.67 10.05
N TYR A 23 -50.99 15.37 9.40
CA TYR A 23 -51.16 14.15 8.60
C TYR A 23 -50.26 14.10 7.37
N PHE A 24 -49.95 15.25 6.74
CA PHE A 24 -49.10 15.29 5.55
C PHE A 24 -47.60 15.51 5.86
N ILE A 25 -47.26 16.27 6.90
CA ILE A 25 -45.87 16.65 7.19
C ILE A 25 -45.19 15.64 8.10
N VAL A 26 -45.86 15.17 9.16
CA VAL A 26 -45.23 14.27 10.14
C VAL A 26 -44.76 12.94 9.52
N PRO A 27 -45.52 12.26 8.64
CA PRO A 27 -45.04 11.05 7.99
C PRO A 27 -43.83 11.28 7.07
N LYS A 28 -43.76 12.44 6.40
CA LYS A 28 -42.59 12.81 5.60
C LYS A 28 -41.36 13.02 6.47
N ILE A 29 -41.49 13.74 7.59
CA ILE A 29 -40.38 13.93 8.54
C ILE A 29 -39.92 12.58 9.11
N LEU A 30 -40.87 11.73 9.53
CA LEU A 30 -40.57 10.39 10.06
C LEU A 30 -39.86 9.50 9.02
N PHE A 31 -40.29 9.58 7.76
CA PHE A 31 -39.63 8.90 6.65
C PHE A 31 -38.21 9.42 6.41
N TYR A 32 -38.00 10.74 6.44
CA TYR A 32 -36.67 11.33 6.30
C TYR A 32 -35.74 10.97 7.46
N THR A 33 -36.23 10.97 8.71
CA THR A 33 -35.43 10.55 9.87
C THR A 33 -35.08 9.06 9.79
N GLN A 34 -36.03 8.20 9.44
CA GLN A 34 -35.78 6.76 9.28
C GLN A 34 -34.80 6.47 8.12
N MET A 35 -34.89 7.22 7.03
CA MET A 35 -33.95 7.13 5.91
C MET A 35 -32.55 7.59 6.32
N TYR A 36 -32.45 8.64 7.12
CA TYR A 36 -31.18 9.16 7.66
C TYR A 36 -30.54 8.17 8.64
N ASP A 37 -31.32 7.63 9.59
CA ASP A 37 -30.87 6.61 10.53
C ASP A 37 -30.40 5.34 9.81
N ASN A 38 -31.13 4.90 8.77
CA ASN A 38 -30.71 3.76 7.95
C ASN A 38 -29.39 4.03 7.22
N ARG A 39 -29.19 5.24 6.67
CA ARG A 39 -27.92 5.60 6.02
C ARG A 39 -26.76 5.64 7.03
N ILE A 40 -26.98 6.19 8.22
CA ILE A 40 -25.99 6.18 9.30
C ILE A 40 -25.67 4.76 9.72
N ASN A 41 -26.66 3.91 9.95
CA ASN A 41 -26.45 2.52 10.37
C ASN A 41 -25.69 1.72 9.32
N VAL A 42 -25.98 1.91 8.02
CA VAL A 42 -25.22 1.29 6.93
C VAL A 42 -23.78 1.83 6.88
N ALA A 43 -23.58 3.14 7.05
CA ALA A 43 -22.24 3.73 7.07
C ALA A 43 -21.42 3.24 8.27
N ILE A 44 -22.01 3.15 9.46
CA ILE A 44 -21.39 2.59 10.66
C ILE A 44 -21.04 1.13 10.43
N LYS A 45 -22.00 0.32 9.96
CA LYS A 45 -21.76 -1.10 9.68
C LYS A 45 -20.62 -1.31 8.68
N ASN A 46 -20.61 -0.54 7.59
CA ASN A 46 -19.56 -0.61 6.57
C ASN A 46 -18.20 -0.16 7.13
N ALA A 47 -18.17 0.87 7.98
CA ALA A 47 -16.96 1.34 8.62
C ALA A 47 -16.40 0.33 9.62
N THR A 48 -17.25 -0.38 10.35
CA THR A 48 -16.86 -1.47 11.25
C THR A 48 -16.38 -2.69 10.46
N ASP A 49 -17.14 -3.15 9.47
CA ASP A 49 -16.77 -4.36 8.69
C ASP A 49 -15.47 -4.17 7.90
N ILE A 50 -15.26 -3.02 7.26
CA ILE A 50 -13.98 -2.75 6.59
C ILE A 50 -12.83 -2.63 7.60
N HIS A 51 -13.08 -2.14 8.81
CA HIS A 51 -12.07 -2.05 9.85
C HIS A 51 -11.64 -3.45 10.30
N ASP A 52 -12.60 -4.31 10.59
CA ASP A 52 -12.39 -5.70 11.02
C ASP A 52 -11.61 -6.48 9.96
N LEU A 53 -12.00 -6.37 8.69
CA LEU A 53 -11.30 -7.01 7.57
C LEU A 53 -9.83 -6.58 7.46
N LEU A 54 -9.55 -5.29 7.69
CA LEU A 54 -8.20 -4.77 7.62
C LEU A 54 -7.36 -5.19 8.83
N GLU A 55 -7.95 -5.22 10.02
CA GLU A 55 -7.27 -5.74 11.22
C GLU A 55 -6.93 -7.22 11.07
N GLU A 56 -7.86 -8.03 10.58
CA GLU A 56 -7.61 -9.44 10.32
C GLU A 56 -6.53 -9.62 9.24
N ALA A 57 -6.52 -8.79 8.20
CA ALA A 57 -5.49 -8.83 7.16
C ALA A 57 -4.10 -8.51 7.73
N ILE A 58 -4.01 -7.52 8.63
CA ILE A 58 -2.76 -7.16 9.31
C ILE A 58 -2.31 -8.32 10.22
N HIS A 59 -3.22 -8.92 10.99
CA HIS A 59 -2.91 -10.09 11.82
C HIS A 59 -2.42 -11.28 10.99
N CYS A 60 -3.01 -11.51 9.81
CA CYS A 60 -2.51 -12.50 8.87
C CYS A 60 -1.09 -12.17 8.38
N ILE A 61 -0.77 -10.90 8.11
CA ILE A 61 0.60 -10.47 7.76
C ILE A 61 1.57 -10.76 8.90
N GLU A 62 1.22 -10.43 10.14
CA GLU A 62 2.05 -10.69 11.33
C GLU A 62 2.34 -12.18 11.49
N LYS A 63 1.36 -13.02 11.17
CA LYS A 63 1.50 -14.50 11.13
C LYS A 63 2.15 -15.03 9.85
N ARG A 64 2.62 -14.17 8.96
CA ARG A 64 3.19 -14.52 7.64
C ARG A 64 2.24 -15.29 6.72
N GLN A 65 0.94 -15.19 6.97
CA GLN A 65 -0.13 -15.78 6.17
C GLN A 65 -0.53 -14.84 5.03
N TYR A 66 0.42 -14.52 4.16
CA TYR A 66 0.23 -13.49 3.12
C TYR A 66 -0.94 -13.79 2.17
N TYR A 67 -1.15 -15.06 1.80
CA TYR A 67 -2.28 -15.45 0.95
C TYR A 67 -3.65 -15.27 1.63
N SER A 68 -3.72 -15.41 2.96
CA SER A 68 -4.94 -15.10 3.72
C SER A 68 -5.18 -13.60 3.75
N ALA A 69 -4.14 -12.80 4.02
CA ALA A 69 -4.21 -11.34 3.97
C ALA A 69 -4.66 -10.83 2.59
N ILE A 70 -4.14 -11.41 1.51
CA ILE A 70 -4.55 -11.08 0.14
C ILE A 70 -6.05 -11.27 -0.07
N LYS A 71 -6.63 -12.37 0.41
CA LYS A 71 -8.08 -12.62 0.28
C LYS A 71 -8.90 -11.55 1.00
N LEU A 72 -8.46 -11.15 2.18
CA LEU A 72 -9.12 -10.10 2.98
C LEU A 72 -9.01 -8.74 2.28
N TYR A 73 -7.84 -8.34 1.78
CA TYR A 73 -7.70 -7.11 1.01
C TYR A 73 -8.47 -7.12 -0.31
N GLN A 74 -8.55 -8.27 -0.99
CA GLN A 74 -9.39 -8.41 -2.19
C GLN A 74 -10.86 -8.19 -1.85
N LYS A 75 -11.33 -8.72 -0.72
CA LYS A 75 -12.69 -8.46 -0.23
C LYS A 75 -12.90 -6.98 0.05
N VAL A 76 -11.95 -6.30 0.69
CA VAL A 76 -12.00 -4.84 0.89
C VAL A 76 -12.12 -4.09 -0.45
N VAL A 77 -11.34 -4.47 -1.45
CA VAL A 77 -11.37 -3.83 -2.78
C VAL A 77 -12.70 -4.07 -3.51
N GLN A 78 -13.30 -5.25 -3.35
CA GLN A 78 -14.55 -5.64 -4.00
C GLN A 78 -15.77 -5.02 -3.32
N ASP A 79 -15.85 -5.11 -2.00
CA ASP A 79 -17.03 -4.70 -1.23
C ASP A 79 -17.05 -3.20 -0.95
N TYR A 80 -15.87 -2.55 -0.93
CA TYR A 80 -15.73 -1.14 -0.56
C TYR A 80 -14.96 -0.29 -1.61
N PRO A 81 -15.30 -0.33 -2.91
CA PRO A 81 -14.49 0.26 -3.98
C PRO A 81 -14.23 1.77 -3.86
N TYR A 82 -15.12 2.52 -3.19
CA TYR A 82 -15.04 3.97 -3.01
C TYR A 82 -14.54 4.41 -1.62
N HIS A 83 -14.23 3.45 -0.74
CA HIS A 83 -13.79 3.78 0.61
C HIS A 83 -12.34 4.28 0.62
N LYS A 84 -12.02 5.26 1.46
CA LYS A 84 -10.69 5.88 1.56
C LYS A 84 -9.53 4.90 1.83
N LYS A 85 -9.82 3.75 2.45
CA LYS A 85 -8.83 2.70 2.78
C LYS A 85 -8.59 1.71 1.63
N THR A 86 -9.41 1.74 0.59
CA THR A 86 -9.39 0.75 -0.50
C THR A 86 -8.21 0.93 -1.44
N GLU A 87 -7.73 2.16 -1.60
CA GLU A 87 -6.45 2.43 -2.25
C GLU A 87 -5.32 1.69 -1.53
N GLY A 88 -5.18 1.89 -0.21
CA GLY A 88 -4.17 1.21 0.60
C GLY A 88 -4.29 -0.32 0.56
N ALA A 89 -5.51 -0.86 0.58
CA ALA A 89 -5.76 -2.30 0.43
C ALA A 89 -5.28 -2.84 -0.92
N GLN A 90 -5.51 -2.11 -2.02
CA GLN A 90 -5.03 -2.51 -3.34
C GLN A 90 -3.50 -2.54 -3.43
N HIS A 91 -2.82 -1.56 -2.82
CA HIS A 91 -1.37 -1.56 -2.71
C HIS A 91 -0.87 -2.76 -1.89
N ALA A 92 -1.51 -3.01 -0.74
CA ALA A 92 -1.14 -4.09 0.16
C ALA A 92 -1.22 -5.48 -0.49
N ILE A 93 -2.12 -5.70 -1.46
CA ILE A 93 -2.16 -6.95 -2.24
C ILE A 93 -0.82 -7.20 -2.95
N GLY A 94 -0.22 -6.16 -3.55
CA GLY A 94 1.09 -6.26 -4.20
C GLY A 94 2.20 -6.59 -3.21
N SER A 95 2.23 -5.88 -2.07
CA SER A 95 3.20 -6.12 -1.00
C SER A 95 3.08 -7.52 -0.40
N CYS A 96 1.86 -8.04 -0.22
CA CYS A 96 1.68 -9.41 0.25
C CYS A 96 2.17 -10.45 -0.75
N TYR A 97 1.98 -10.26 -2.06
CA TYR A 97 2.56 -11.17 -3.05
C TYR A 97 4.09 -11.11 -3.06
N GLU A 98 4.66 -9.93 -2.86
CA GLU A 98 6.11 -9.73 -2.76
C GLU A 98 6.70 -10.42 -1.53
N TRP A 99 6.09 -10.27 -0.35
CA TRP A 99 6.50 -10.97 0.86
C TRP A 99 6.28 -12.49 0.78
N ALA A 100 5.32 -12.93 -0.03
CA ALA A 100 5.12 -14.35 -0.35
C ALA A 100 6.14 -14.90 -1.38
N GLY A 101 7.09 -14.09 -1.85
CA GLY A 101 8.06 -14.45 -2.89
C GLY A 101 7.45 -14.62 -4.29
N ASN A 102 6.17 -14.30 -4.47
CA ASN A 102 5.49 -14.41 -5.76
C ASN A 102 5.65 -13.12 -6.57
N TYR A 103 6.88 -12.87 -7.01
CA TYR A 103 7.27 -11.63 -7.68
C TYR A 103 6.51 -11.35 -8.97
N LYS A 104 6.11 -12.39 -9.69
CA LYS A 104 5.28 -12.24 -10.89
C LYS A 104 3.92 -11.64 -10.54
N LYS A 105 3.22 -12.21 -9.55
CA LYS A 105 1.92 -11.69 -9.10
C LYS A 105 2.05 -10.34 -8.40
N ALA A 106 3.14 -10.09 -7.68
CA ALA A 106 3.42 -8.79 -7.07
C ALA A 106 3.50 -7.69 -8.13
N LYS A 107 4.28 -7.91 -9.20
CA LYS A 107 4.34 -6.99 -10.34
C LYS A 107 2.99 -6.76 -11.00
N GLU A 108 2.22 -7.81 -11.24
CA GLU A 108 0.87 -7.71 -11.81
C GLU A 108 -0.04 -6.84 -10.91
N ALA A 109 -0.03 -7.06 -9.59
CA ALA A 109 -0.83 -6.31 -8.63
C ALA A 109 -0.41 -4.84 -8.54
N TYR A 110 0.90 -4.54 -8.54
CA TYR A 110 1.40 -3.16 -8.59
C TYR A 110 1.05 -2.46 -9.90
N ASN A 111 1.11 -3.16 -11.04
CA ASN A 111 0.66 -2.62 -12.33
C ASN A 111 -0.84 -2.30 -12.33
N ILE A 112 -1.66 -3.15 -11.73
CA ILE A 112 -3.10 -2.89 -11.54
C ILE A 112 -3.29 -1.64 -10.68
N PHE A 113 -2.54 -1.51 -9.58
CA PHE A 113 -2.59 -0.33 -8.72
C PHE A 113 -2.29 0.95 -9.51
N MET A 114 -1.17 0.98 -10.23
CA MET A 114 -0.73 2.16 -11.00
C MET A 114 -1.72 2.54 -12.10
N LYS A 115 -2.39 1.56 -12.71
CA LYS A 115 -3.44 1.82 -13.70
C LYS A 115 -4.71 2.38 -13.06
N LYS A 116 -5.07 1.92 -11.85
CA LYS A 116 -6.30 2.31 -11.15
C LYS A 116 -6.16 3.64 -10.41
N TYR A 117 -4.97 3.94 -9.89
CA TYR A 117 -4.68 5.12 -9.08
C TYR A 117 -3.44 5.86 -9.61
N PRO A 118 -3.44 6.36 -10.86
CA PRO A 118 -2.23 6.93 -11.49
C PRO A 118 -1.67 8.15 -10.75
N ASP A 119 -2.55 8.95 -10.13
CA ASP A 119 -2.20 10.18 -9.41
C ASP A 119 -1.89 9.94 -7.93
N SER A 120 -2.00 8.70 -7.43
CA SER A 120 -1.68 8.39 -6.04
C SER A 120 -0.17 8.50 -5.82
N LYS A 121 0.21 9.04 -4.65
CA LYS A 121 1.60 9.01 -4.18
C LYS A 121 2.15 7.58 -4.06
N LEU A 122 1.27 6.60 -3.81
CA LEU A 122 1.63 5.18 -3.78
C LEU A 122 1.91 4.62 -5.18
N ALA A 123 1.46 5.26 -6.25
CA ALA A 123 1.74 4.78 -7.61
C ALA A 123 3.23 4.88 -7.94
N GLU A 124 3.92 5.91 -7.43
CA GLU A 124 5.38 6.00 -7.55
C GLU A 124 6.08 4.89 -6.78
N ILE A 125 5.59 4.57 -5.58
CA ILE A 125 6.12 3.46 -4.77
C ILE A 125 5.92 2.13 -5.51
N CYS A 126 4.74 1.88 -6.09
CA CYS A 126 4.49 0.72 -6.94
C CYS A 126 5.44 0.64 -8.15
N ARG A 127 5.75 1.77 -8.81
CA ARG A 127 6.74 1.81 -9.90
C ARG A 127 8.11 1.37 -9.41
N GLN A 128 8.54 1.88 -8.26
CA GLN A 128 9.81 1.53 -7.64
C GLN A 128 9.88 0.02 -7.33
N HIS A 129 8.86 -0.52 -6.66
CA HIS A 129 8.80 -1.96 -6.39
C HIS A 129 8.85 -2.80 -7.67
N VAL A 130 8.17 -2.41 -8.74
CA VAL A 130 8.23 -3.15 -10.02
C VAL A 130 9.65 -3.20 -10.59
N VAL A 131 10.39 -2.09 -10.53
CA VAL A 131 11.80 -2.02 -10.95
C VAL A 131 12.68 -2.90 -10.06
N GLU A 132 12.50 -2.82 -8.73
CA GLU A 132 13.20 -3.67 -7.76
C GLU A 132 12.95 -5.16 -8.03
N LEU A 133 11.71 -5.55 -8.29
CA LEU A 133 11.31 -6.94 -8.56
C LEU A 133 11.85 -7.52 -9.86
N ASP A 134 12.21 -6.68 -10.83
CA ASP A 134 12.89 -7.13 -12.06
C ASP A 134 14.36 -7.47 -11.83
N ASN A 135 14.95 -6.94 -10.75
CA ASN A 135 16.31 -7.25 -10.38
C ASN A 135 16.41 -8.65 -9.76
N PRO A 136 17.11 -9.62 -10.39
CA PRO A 136 17.22 -10.98 -9.89
C PRO A 136 17.96 -11.06 -8.55
N ILE A 137 18.81 -10.09 -8.23
CA ILE A 137 19.51 -10.00 -6.95
C ILE A 137 18.53 -9.57 -5.86
N TYR A 138 17.71 -8.55 -6.13
CA TYR A 138 16.67 -8.11 -5.20
C TYR A 138 15.77 -9.28 -4.83
N ARG A 139 15.31 -10.06 -5.82
CA ARG A 139 14.51 -11.29 -5.57
C ARG A 139 15.24 -12.30 -4.70
N LYS A 140 16.47 -12.68 -5.07
CA LYS A 140 17.27 -13.67 -4.32
C LYS A 140 17.51 -13.26 -2.88
N VAL A 141 17.78 -11.97 -2.66
CA VAL A 141 18.06 -11.47 -1.32
C VAL A 141 16.77 -11.23 -0.55
N ASN A 142 15.71 -10.69 -1.16
CA ASN A 142 14.40 -10.58 -0.53
C ASN A 142 13.89 -11.97 -0.08
N ASP A 143 14.01 -13.01 -0.92
CA ASP A 143 13.73 -14.41 -0.56
C ASP A 143 14.53 -14.87 0.67
N ALA A 144 15.79 -14.45 0.79
CA ALA A 144 16.66 -14.76 1.92
C ALA A 144 16.44 -13.85 3.15
N MET A 145 15.71 -12.75 3.01
CA MET A 145 15.67 -11.64 3.98
C MET A 145 14.28 -11.23 4.45
N VAL A 146 13.20 -11.76 3.86
CA VAL A 146 11.82 -11.66 4.39
C VAL A 146 11.75 -12.04 5.89
N ASP A 147 12.76 -12.75 6.40
CA ASP A 147 12.84 -13.14 7.80
C ASP A 147 13.56 -12.14 8.74
N LYS A 148 14.59 -11.36 8.34
CA LYS A 148 15.44 -10.60 9.31
C LYS A 148 16.23 -9.39 8.72
N PRO A 149 15.72 -8.15 8.79
CA PRO A 149 16.44 -6.95 8.29
C PRO A 149 17.72 -6.62 9.07
N GLU A 150 17.79 -6.97 10.36
CA GLU A 150 18.98 -6.82 11.22
C GLU A 150 20.20 -7.61 10.71
N GLN A 151 19.99 -8.57 9.80
CA GLN A 151 21.09 -9.30 9.19
C GLN A 151 21.83 -8.49 8.13
N LEU A 152 21.26 -7.43 7.54
CA LEU A 152 21.95 -6.62 6.51
C LEU A 152 23.24 -6.03 7.07
N ASP A 153 23.18 -5.39 8.25
CA ASP A 153 24.37 -4.79 8.87
C ASP A 153 25.39 -5.85 9.28
N LYS A 154 24.95 -7.05 9.69
CA LYS A 154 25.85 -8.18 9.98
C LYS A 154 26.54 -8.70 8.72
N ILE A 155 25.82 -8.79 7.60
CA ILE A 155 26.37 -9.20 6.31
C ILE A 155 27.36 -8.14 5.81
N ILE A 156 27.01 -6.85 5.88
CA ILE A 156 27.90 -5.74 5.53
C ILE A 156 29.18 -5.82 6.36
N LYS A 157 29.10 -5.99 7.69
CA LYS A 157 30.29 -6.16 8.55
C LYS A 157 31.16 -7.35 8.13
N LYS A 158 30.53 -8.49 7.77
CA LYS A 158 31.26 -9.67 7.29
C LYS A 158 31.94 -9.39 5.94
N CYS A 159 31.25 -8.75 5.00
CA CYS A 159 31.79 -8.35 3.71
C CYS A 159 32.95 -7.37 3.90
N GLN A 160 32.82 -6.35 4.74
CA GLN A 160 33.90 -5.41 5.05
C GLN A 160 35.15 -6.13 5.54
N LYS A 161 35.00 -7.12 6.43
CA LYS A 161 36.13 -7.95 6.89
C LYS A 161 36.79 -8.71 5.74
N ILE A 162 36.02 -9.24 4.79
CA ILE A 162 36.56 -9.91 3.61
C ILE A 162 37.29 -8.90 2.72
N VAL A 163 36.68 -7.75 2.44
CA VAL A 163 37.26 -6.68 1.61
C VAL A 163 38.61 -6.21 2.14
N ASN A 164 38.75 -6.10 3.47
CA ASN A 164 39.99 -5.66 4.12
C ASN A 164 41.10 -6.75 4.14
N ASN A 165 40.74 -8.04 4.09
CA ASN A 165 41.68 -9.14 4.30
C ASN A 165 41.91 -10.03 3.06
N SER A 166 41.27 -9.73 1.95
CA SER A 166 41.37 -10.54 0.73
C SER A 166 41.65 -9.68 -0.49
N SER A 167 42.14 -10.31 -1.55
CA SER A 167 42.47 -9.69 -2.83
C SER A 167 41.85 -10.46 -4.00
N GLY A 168 41.86 -9.85 -5.18
CA GLY A 168 41.33 -10.43 -6.41
C GLY A 168 39.81 -10.68 -6.34
N GLN A 169 39.36 -11.76 -6.96
CA GLN A 169 37.94 -12.06 -7.14
C GLN A 169 37.13 -12.16 -5.83
N LYS A 170 37.74 -12.67 -4.75
CA LYS A 170 37.07 -12.75 -3.44
C LYS A 170 36.74 -11.36 -2.88
N LYS A 171 37.61 -10.38 -3.12
CA LYS A 171 37.40 -8.99 -2.71
C LYS A 171 36.26 -8.37 -3.52
N THR A 172 36.30 -8.48 -4.84
CA THR A 172 35.27 -7.89 -5.71
C THR A 172 33.90 -8.53 -5.51
N ASP A 173 33.82 -9.84 -5.27
CA ASP A 173 32.56 -10.51 -4.93
C ASP A 173 31.99 -10.03 -3.59
N ALA A 174 32.85 -9.78 -2.60
CA ALA A 174 32.44 -9.22 -1.32
C ALA A 174 31.99 -7.74 -1.44
N MET A 175 32.67 -6.95 -2.26
CA MET A 175 32.27 -5.57 -2.57
C MET A 175 30.92 -5.54 -3.28
N LEU A 176 30.72 -6.38 -4.29
CA LEU A 176 29.43 -6.50 -4.99
C LEU A 176 28.33 -6.84 -3.98
N LYS A 177 28.53 -7.88 -3.16
CA LYS A 177 27.57 -8.26 -2.11
C LYS A 177 27.27 -7.13 -1.13
N MET A 178 28.27 -6.32 -0.78
CA MET A 178 28.11 -5.19 0.11
C MET A 178 27.26 -4.08 -0.54
N GLY A 179 27.52 -3.75 -1.80
CA GLY A 179 26.68 -2.82 -2.57
C GLY A 179 25.23 -3.31 -2.69
N GLU A 180 25.01 -4.62 -2.91
CA GLU A 180 23.67 -5.22 -2.92
C GLU A 180 22.95 -5.04 -1.57
N CYS A 181 23.67 -5.17 -0.45
CA CYS A 181 23.10 -4.92 0.86
C CYS A 181 22.72 -3.45 1.05
N TYR A 182 23.57 -2.50 0.64
CA TYR A 182 23.24 -1.07 0.68
C TYR A 182 22.05 -0.72 -0.22
N PHE A 183 21.95 -1.34 -1.40
CA PHE A 183 20.80 -1.22 -2.29
C PHE A 183 19.49 -1.59 -1.57
N LEU A 184 19.47 -2.72 -0.86
CA LEU A 184 18.30 -3.17 -0.12
C LEU A 184 17.96 -2.31 1.09
N LYS A 185 18.97 -1.68 1.71
CA LYS A 185 18.77 -0.66 2.74
C LYS A 185 18.23 0.66 2.17
N LYS A 186 18.06 0.76 0.85
CA LYS A 186 17.70 1.98 0.10
C LYS A 186 18.76 3.09 0.22
N GLU A 187 19.98 2.70 0.62
CA GLU A 187 21.15 3.57 0.69
C GLU A 187 21.84 3.58 -0.68
N TYR A 188 21.13 4.07 -1.71
CA TYR A 188 21.56 3.95 -3.12
C TYR A 188 22.88 4.66 -3.42
N LEU A 189 23.17 5.78 -2.75
CA LEU A 189 24.44 6.50 -2.91
C LEU A 189 25.62 5.62 -2.46
N MET A 190 25.51 5.01 -1.28
CA MET A 190 26.53 4.07 -0.77
C MET A 190 26.70 2.87 -1.70
N ALA A 191 25.60 2.33 -2.24
CA ALA A 191 25.66 1.24 -3.21
C ALA A 191 26.41 1.65 -4.49
N ILE A 192 26.10 2.84 -5.04
CA ILE A 192 26.76 3.39 -6.23
C ILE A 192 28.25 3.59 -5.99
N GLU A 193 28.65 4.16 -4.85
CA GLU A 193 30.07 4.38 -4.52
C GLU A 193 30.86 3.07 -4.59
N ILE A 194 30.34 2.01 -3.97
CA ILE A 194 30.98 0.68 -3.99
C ILE A 194 31.04 0.12 -5.42
N TYR A 195 29.96 0.25 -6.19
CA TYR A 195 29.92 -0.24 -7.57
C TYR A 195 30.88 0.53 -8.49
N GLN A 196 31.02 1.84 -8.30
CA GLN A 196 31.98 2.66 -9.03
C GLN A 196 33.42 2.29 -8.67
N GLU A 197 33.68 1.94 -7.40
CA GLU A 197 34.98 1.41 -6.99
C GLU A 197 35.30 0.09 -7.71
N ILE A 198 34.31 -0.79 -7.89
CA ILE A 198 34.49 -2.04 -8.66
C ILE A 198 34.87 -1.73 -10.12
N ILE A 199 34.12 -0.85 -10.78
CA ILE A 199 34.36 -0.52 -12.21
C ILE A 199 35.72 0.16 -12.40
N SER A 200 36.09 1.09 -11.51
CA SER A 200 37.32 1.87 -11.66
C SER A 200 38.57 1.05 -11.36
N ASN A 201 38.52 0.18 -10.34
CA ASN A 201 39.70 -0.53 -9.85
C ASN A 201 39.80 -1.99 -10.34
N TYR A 202 38.72 -2.56 -10.87
CA TYR A 202 38.66 -3.95 -11.32
C TYR A 202 37.94 -4.08 -12.68
N PRO A 203 38.47 -3.47 -13.75
CA PRO A 203 37.84 -3.43 -15.08
C PRO A 203 37.78 -4.80 -15.79
N ASP A 204 38.46 -5.83 -15.27
CA ASP A 204 38.39 -7.20 -15.78
C ASP A 204 37.45 -8.11 -14.95
N TYR A 205 36.68 -7.54 -14.01
CA TYR A 205 35.78 -8.32 -13.18
C TYR A 205 34.67 -8.97 -14.03
N SER A 206 34.52 -10.29 -13.88
CA SER A 206 33.64 -11.12 -14.72
C SER A 206 32.16 -10.72 -14.69
N ARG A 207 31.74 -9.94 -13.69
CA ARG A 207 30.35 -9.47 -13.50
C ARG A 207 30.21 -7.95 -13.67
N ILE A 208 31.11 -7.26 -14.39
CA ILE A 208 31.02 -5.80 -14.60
C ILE A 208 29.68 -5.36 -15.18
N ARG A 209 29.15 -6.09 -16.16
CA ARG A 209 27.83 -5.75 -16.75
C ARG A 209 26.72 -5.73 -15.70
N GLU A 210 26.79 -6.62 -14.73
CA GLU A 210 25.83 -6.65 -13.62
C GLU A 210 26.00 -5.43 -12.72
N VAL A 211 27.24 -5.05 -12.41
CA VAL A 211 27.58 -3.84 -11.63
C VAL A 211 27.04 -2.58 -12.33
N GLU A 212 27.26 -2.44 -13.64
CA GLU A 212 26.73 -1.32 -14.45
C GLU A 212 25.21 -1.25 -14.41
N GLN A 213 24.53 -2.40 -14.53
CA GLN A 213 23.08 -2.49 -14.40
C GLN A 213 22.62 -2.04 -13.01
N MET A 214 23.31 -2.45 -11.94
CA MET A 214 22.97 -2.01 -10.58
C MET A 214 23.12 -0.51 -10.41
N ILE A 215 24.17 0.10 -10.96
CA ILE A 215 24.33 1.56 -10.96
C ILE A 215 23.17 2.23 -11.68
N GLY A 216 22.81 1.76 -12.88
CA GLY A 216 21.70 2.31 -13.66
C GLY A 216 20.36 2.24 -12.90
N VAL A 217 20.10 1.13 -12.22
CA VAL A 217 18.91 0.97 -11.36
C VAL A 217 18.96 1.94 -10.17
N CYS A 218 20.08 2.03 -9.47
CA CYS A 218 20.25 2.96 -8.34
C CYS A 218 20.04 4.41 -8.76
N GLN A 219 20.60 4.82 -9.91
CA GLN A 219 20.44 6.17 -10.46
C GLN A 219 19.00 6.45 -10.86
N GLY A 220 18.31 5.49 -11.49
CA GLY A 220 16.89 5.60 -11.81
C GLY A 220 16.03 5.79 -10.57
N LEU A 221 16.31 5.03 -9.50
CA LEU A 221 15.62 5.17 -8.22
C LEU A 221 15.89 6.54 -7.59
N LEU A 222 17.15 6.98 -7.51
CA LEU A 222 17.53 8.31 -6.99
C LEU A 222 16.89 9.47 -7.76
N GLY A 223 16.82 9.39 -9.09
CA GLY A 223 16.16 10.38 -9.93
C GLY A 223 14.67 10.54 -9.63
N ASN A 224 14.01 9.48 -9.15
CA ASN A 224 12.62 9.53 -8.70
C ASN A 224 12.48 10.11 -7.28
N TYR A 225 13.49 10.00 -6.42
CA TYR A 225 13.49 10.63 -5.08
C TYR A 225 13.66 12.16 -5.14
N GLY A 226 14.39 12.68 -6.13
CA GLY A 226 14.66 14.12 -6.29
C GLY A 226 13.51 14.94 -6.88
N LYS A 227 12.42 14.31 -7.34
CA LYS A 227 11.23 14.99 -7.89
C LYS A 227 10.14 15.28 -6.84
N ARG A 228 10.46 15.20 -5.55
CA ARG A 228 9.53 15.53 -4.46
C ARG A 228 9.55 17.00 -4.10
#